data_AF-A0A2V5T853-F1
#
_entry.id   AF-A0A2V5T853-F1
#
_cell.length_a   1.000
_cell.length_b   1.000
_cell.length_c   1.000
_cell.angle_alpha   90.00
_cell.angle_beta   90.00
_cell.angle_gamma   90.00
#
_symmetry.space_group_name_H-M   'P 1'
#
loop_
_entity.id
_entity.type
_entity.pdbx_description
1 polymer ?
#
loop_
_entity_poly.entity_id
_entity_poly.type
_entity_poly.pdbx_seq_one_letter_code
_entity_poly.pdbx_strand_id
1 'polypeptide(L)'
;MVVLGGFGLLSTAQATGAAPPPDPALTGNFGRMFRNLPPFAPPTDAVRDALMDLGRPGGIMDANDDLAAGPVALITDPNLQLINRNNPTHTAGVTFFGQFLDHDMTFDQRSRLGFPTQPIISQNARTPIFDLDSVYAGGPGGNPELYDPADPIKFLIESGGQYEDLPRDPINHVAIIGDPRNDENMMIAGMHAAFLLFHNHAVDLVRSENPGIPDNDAYVQAQRLTVWHYEWMILHEFLPHIVGQPVIDDVLTNGRHFYNPLHNEAFIPVEYQITYRFGHSMVRPSYRAVPMYARTKGSTQ
;
A
#
# COMPACT_ATOMS: atom_id res chain seq x y z
N MET A 1 -34.27 -25.00 -42.89
CA MET A 1 -34.21 -24.38 -44.23
C MET A 1 -34.13 -22.88 -44.02
N VAL A 2 -33.00 -22.27 -44.41
CA VAL A 2 -32.59 -20.84 -44.32
C VAL A 2 -32.40 -20.30 -42.88
N VAL A 3 -31.23 -20.08 -42.26
CA VAL A 3 -29.85 -19.62 -42.60
C VAL A 3 -29.65 -18.09 -42.65
N LEU A 4 -28.77 -17.64 -41.73
CA LEU A 4 -27.82 -16.49 -41.71
C LEU A 4 -28.26 -15.06 -41.36
N GLY A 5 -27.43 -14.46 -40.49
CA GLY A 5 -27.35 -13.02 -40.25
C GLY A 5 -26.45 -12.67 -39.06
N GLY A 6 -25.14 -12.91 -39.16
CA GLY A 6 -24.16 -12.50 -38.15
C GLY A 6 -23.86 -10.99 -38.21
N PHE A 7 -23.61 -10.38 -37.05
CA PHE A 7 -23.01 -9.05 -36.95
C PHE A 7 -21.61 -9.17 -36.38
N GLY A 8 -20.64 -9.32 -37.28
CA GLY A 8 -19.28 -8.85 -37.05
C GLY A 8 -19.21 -7.38 -37.43
N LEU A 9 -18.72 -6.54 -36.52
CA LEU A 9 -18.24 -5.20 -36.86
C LEU A 9 -16.80 -5.10 -36.33
N LEU A 10 -15.87 -5.44 -37.22
CA LEU A 10 -14.49 -4.98 -37.17
C LEU A 10 -14.53 -3.46 -37.37
N SER A 11 -14.32 -2.70 -36.30
CA SER A 11 -14.02 -1.28 -36.38
C SER A 11 -12.50 -1.13 -36.53
N THR A 12 -12.03 -1.01 -37.77
CA THR A 12 -10.69 -0.48 -38.06
C THR A 12 -10.74 1.03 -37.92
N ALA A 13 -10.50 1.55 -36.72
CA ALA A 13 -10.21 2.96 -36.54
C ALA A 13 -8.77 3.23 -37.00
N GLN A 14 -8.62 3.87 -38.17
CA GLN A 14 -7.36 4.43 -38.61
C GLN A 14 -6.96 5.57 -37.65
N ALA A 15 -5.89 5.35 -36.90
CA ALA A 15 -5.25 6.38 -36.09
C ALA A 15 -4.47 7.34 -37.00
N THR A 16 -5.11 8.41 -37.45
CA THR A 16 -4.43 9.56 -38.06
C THR A 16 -4.12 10.58 -36.97
N GLY A 17 -2.86 10.62 -36.52
CA GLY A 17 -2.35 11.60 -35.56
C GLY A 17 -1.81 10.98 -34.27
N ALA A 18 -0.95 9.95 -34.38
CA ALA A 18 -0.21 9.48 -33.22
C ALA A 18 0.76 10.58 -32.77
N ALA A 19 0.50 11.18 -31.60
CA ALA A 19 1.56 11.80 -30.82
C ALA A 19 2.69 10.77 -30.65
N PRO A 20 3.97 11.17 -30.70
CA PRO A 20 5.08 10.25 -30.43
C PRO A 20 4.80 9.52 -29.11
N PRO A 21 5.15 8.22 -29.00
CA PRO A 21 4.91 7.46 -27.77
C PRO A 21 5.52 8.26 -26.60
N PRO A 22 4.81 8.41 -25.47
CA PRO A 22 5.37 9.14 -24.35
C PRO A 22 6.71 8.48 -23.99
N ASP A 23 7.71 9.34 -23.81
CA ASP A 23 9.11 9.04 -23.49
C ASP A 23 9.24 7.96 -22.37
N PRO A 24 10.43 7.34 -22.18
CA PRO A 24 10.66 6.55 -20.98
C PRO A 24 10.25 7.34 -19.73
N ALA A 25 9.63 6.66 -18.76
CA ALA A 25 9.28 7.28 -17.48
C ALA A 25 10.55 7.95 -16.92
N LEU A 26 10.44 9.23 -16.58
CA LEU A 26 11.54 9.91 -15.92
C LEU A 26 11.75 9.28 -14.55
N THR A 27 13.01 9.15 -14.12
CA THR A 27 13.33 8.63 -12.79
C THR A 27 12.54 9.41 -11.73
N GLY A 28 11.83 8.69 -10.87
CA GLY A 28 10.97 9.29 -9.83
C GLY A 28 9.59 9.75 -10.30
N ASN A 29 9.20 9.51 -11.56
CA ASN A 29 7.85 9.78 -12.07
C ASN A 29 7.08 8.49 -12.32
N PHE A 30 5.75 8.60 -12.37
CA PHE A 30 4.90 7.52 -12.85
C PHE A 30 5.10 7.26 -14.34
N GLY A 31 4.76 6.06 -14.79
CA GLY A 31 4.88 5.67 -16.20
C GLY A 31 3.73 4.83 -16.69
N ARG A 32 3.83 4.36 -17.93
CA ARG A 32 2.88 3.42 -18.54
C ARG A 32 3.61 2.14 -18.92
N MET A 33 3.09 1.00 -18.49
CA MET A 33 3.56 -0.30 -18.94
C MET A 33 3.13 -0.56 -20.38
N PHE A 34 1.88 -0.21 -20.73
CA PHE A 34 1.31 -0.42 -22.06
C PHE A 34 1.12 0.90 -22.80
N ARG A 35 2.23 1.49 -23.29
CA ARG A 35 2.24 2.85 -23.86
C ARG A 35 1.29 3.06 -25.04
N ASN A 36 0.99 2.01 -25.79
CA ASN A 36 0.13 2.05 -26.98
C ASN A 36 -1.30 1.57 -26.71
N LEU A 37 -1.64 1.22 -25.46
CA LEU A 37 -2.98 0.79 -25.10
C LEU A 37 -3.90 2.03 -25.03
N PRO A 38 -4.92 2.15 -25.90
CA PRO A 38 -5.86 3.26 -25.81
C PRO A 38 -6.67 3.17 -24.51
N PRO A 39 -7.17 4.31 -23.99
CA PRO A 39 -8.09 4.30 -22.86
C PRO A 39 -9.37 3.56 -23.25
N PHE A 40 -10.04 2.95 -22.27
CA PHE A 40 -11.33 2.28 -22.46
C PHE A 40 -12.39 3.22 -23.07
N ALA A 41 -12.41 4.48 -22.65
CA ALA A 41 -13.29 5.51 -23.19
C ALA A 41 -12.63 6.91 -23.10
N PRO A 42 -12.99 7.85 -23.99
CA PRO A 42 -12.56 9.24 -23.87
C PRO A 42 -13.18 9.92 -22.63
N PRO A 43 -12.48 10.87 -21.96
CA PRO A 43 -12.93 11.52 -20.75
C PRO A 43 -14.00 12.60 -21.04
N THR A 44 -15.17 12.16 -21.50
CA THR A 44 -16.33 13.02 -21.81
C THR A 44 -17.20 13.26 -20.59
N ASP A 45 -18.07 14.28 -20.63
CA ASP A 45 -19.06 14.50 -19.57
C ASP A 45 -19.98 13.29 -19.40
N ALA A 46 -20.38 12.63 -20.49
CA ALA A 46 -21.20 11.42 -20.42
C ALA A 46 -20.52 10.27 -19.66
N VAL A 47 -19.21 10.06 -19.86
CA VAL A 47 -18.44 9.06 -19.09
C VAL A 47 -18.34 9.48 -17.62
N ARG A 48 -18.14 10.76 -17.34
CA ARG A 48 -18.10 11.29 -15.98
C ARG A 48 -19.43 11.08 -15.26
N ASP A 49 -20.54 11.40 -15.92
CA ASP A 49 -21.89 11.22 -15.38
C ASP A 49 -22.19 9.75 -15.12
N ALA A 50 -21.78 8.85 -16.03
CA ALA A 50 -21.90 7.41 -15.82
C ALA A 50 -21.08 6.93 -14.61
N LEU A 51 -19.85 7.42 -14.41
CA LEU A 51 -19.04 7.08 -13.23
C LEU A 51 -19.66 7.60 -11.93
N MET A 52 -20.24 8.81 -11.95
CA MET A 52 -20.99 9.36 -10.81
C MET A 52 -22.23 8.52 -10.52
N ASP A 53 -22.91 8.01 -11.55
CA ASP A 53 -24.08 7.15 -11.40
C ASP A 53 -23.74 5.81 -10.72
N LEU A 54 -22.59 5.23 -11.03
CA LEU A 54 -22.12 4.00 -10.39
C LEU A 54 -21.86 4.19 -8.88
N GLY A 55 -21.32 5.35 -8.50
CA GLY A 55 -20.87 5.65 -7.13
C GLY A 55 -21.83 6.47 -6.28
N ARG A 56 -23.00 6.82 -6.81
CA ARG A 56 -24.03 7.54 -6.04
C ARG A 56 -24.53 6.68 -4.86
N PRO A 57 -25.05 7.29 -3.78
CA PRO A 57 -25.73 6.54 -2.72
C PRO A 57 -26.85 5.64 -3.29
N GLY A 58 -26.88 4.38 -2.89
CA GLY A 58 -27.75 3.34 -3.44
C GLY A 58 -27.39 2.86 -4.86
N GLY A 59 -26.26 3.32 -5.42
CA GLY A 59 -25.71 2.84 -6.69
C GLY A 59 -25.08 1.45 -6.57
N ILE A 60 -24.58 0.92 -7.69
CA ILE A 60 -24.04 -0.45 -7.73
C ILE A 60 -22.76 -0.62 -6.89
N MET A 61 -22.02 0.46 -6.65
CA MET A 61 -20.83 0.43 -5.78
C MET A 61 -21.18 0.67 -4.30
N ASP A 62 -22.43 0.97 -3.97
CA ASP A 62 -22.87 1.09 -2.58
C ASP A 62 -23.05 -0.31 -1.98
N ALA A 63 -22.33 -0.59 -0.90
CA ALA A 63 -22.45 -1.84 -0.15
C ALA A 63 -23.83 -2.00 0.52
N ASN A 64 -24.55 -0.89 0.73
CA ASN A 64 -25.85 -0.83 1.36
C ASN A 64 -25.88 -1.50 2.76
N ASP A 65 -24.78 -1.35 3.51
CA ASP A 65 -24.65 -1.81 4.89
C ASP A 65 -25.60 -1.01 5.81
N ASP A 66 -26.31 -1.69 6.71
CA ASP A 66 -27.16 -1.02 7.72
C ASP A 66 -26.30 -0.44 8.86
N LEU A 67 -25.70 0.72 8.60
CA LEU A 67 -24.83 1.40 9.56
C LEU A 67 -25.56 1.80 10.85
N ALA A 68 -26.89 1.90 10.83
CA ALA A 68 -27.69 2.25 12.01
C ALA A 68 -27.76 1.11 13.04
N ALA A 69 -27.50 -0.14 12.63
CA ALA A 69 -27.41 -1.29 13.53
C ALA A 69 -26.26 -1.17 14.55
N GLY A 70 -25.26 -0.33 14.24
CA GLY A 70 -24.13 -0.04 15.11
C GLY A 70 -22.96 -1.01 14.96
N PRO A 71 -21.76 -0.61 15.42
CA PRO A 71 -20.50 -1.29 15.09
C PRO A 71 -20.42 -2.73 15.61
N VAL A 72 -20.99 -3.01 16.79
CA VAL A 72 -20.97 -4.35 17.35
C VAL A 72 -21.83 -5.31 16.51
N ALA A 73 -23.06 -4.91 16.19
CA ALA A 73 -23.97 -5.74 15.39
C ALA A 73 -23.43 -5.99 13.99
N LEU A 74 -22.82 -4.98 13.35
CA LEU A 74 -22.15 -5.12 12.05
C LEU A 74 -21.05 -6.18 12.04
N ILE A 75 -20.46 -6.50 13.20
CA ILE A 75 -19.47 -7.57 13.36
C ILE A 75 -20.16 -8.90 13.70
N THR A 76 -21.11 -8.90 14.64
CA THR A 76 -21.60 -10.12 15.30
C THR A 76 -22.89 -10.69 14.70
N ASP A 77 -23.67 -9.92 13.94
CA ASP A 77 -24.90 -10.38 13.29
C ASP A 77 -24.62 -10.73 11.81
N PRO A 78 -24.63 -12.03 11.44
CA PRO A 78 -24.38 -12.44 10.06
C PRO A 78 -25.45 -11.97 9.08
N ASN A 79 -26.67 -11.64 9.54
CA ASN A 79 -27.73 -11.14 8.66
C ASN A 79 -27.40 -9.76 8.07
N LEU A 80 -26.57 -8.98 8.76
CA LEU A 80 -26.11 -7.66 8.29
C LEU A 80 -24.97 -7.75 7.26
N GLN A 81 -24.47 -8.96 6.97
CA GLN A 81 -23.33 -9.18 6.08
C GLN A 81 -23.73 -9.95 4.80
N LEU A 82 -25.02 -10.09 4.52
CA LEU A 82 -25.51 -10.92 3.40
C LEU A 82 -25.21 -10.30 2.02
N ILE A 83 -25.28 -8.97 1.94
CA ILE A 83 -25.01 -8.18 0.72
C ILE A 83 -23.51 -7.95 0.59
N ASN A 84 -22.93 -7.30 1.60
CA ASN A 84 -21.49 -7.04 1.68
C ASN A 84 -20.82 -8.16 2.51
N ARG A 85 -20.51 -9.29 1.88
CA ARG A 85 -19.99 -10.47 2.59
C ARG A 85 -18.54 -10.30 3.02
N ASN A 86 -18.22 -10.80 4.22
CA ASN A 86 -16.82 -10.95 4.64
C ASN A 86 -16.08 -11.93 3.72
N ASN A 87 -14.82 -11.64 3.45
CA ASN A 87 -13.94 -12.59 2.76
C ASN A 87 -13.44 -13.64 3.77
N PRO A 88 -13.78 -14.93 3.60
CA PRO A 88 -13.41 -15.97 4.56
C PRO A 88 -11.90 -16.27 4.58
N THR A 89 -11.15 -15.79 3.60
CA THR A 89 -9.71 -16.03 3.47
C THR A 89 -8.85 -14.84 3.85
N HIS A 90 -9.44 -13.65 4.06
CA HIS A 90 -8.70 -12.45 4.43
C HIS A 90 -8.98 -12.10 5.89
N THR A 91 -7.92 -11.87 6.65
CA THR A 91 -8.04 -11.17 7.93
C THR A 91 -8.09 -9.66 7.70
N ALA A 92 -8.54 -8.89 8.69
CA ALA A 92 -8.46 -7.42 8.62
C ALA A 92 -7.02 -6.92 8.40
N GLY A 93 -6.03 -7.68 8.88
CA GLY A 93 -4.61 -7.37 8.67
C GLY A 93 -4.21 -7.33 7.20
N VAL A 94 -4.79 -8.19 6.35
CA VAL A 94 -4.50 -8.18 4.89
C VAL A 94 -4.92 -6.85 4.27
N THR A 95 -6.07 -6.30 4.64
CA THR A 95 -6.56 -5.00 4.15
C THR A 95 -5.62 -3.87 4.51
N PHE A 96 -5.25 -3.75 5.79
CA PHE A 96 -4.42 -2.65 6.26
C PHE A 96 -2.94 -2.81 5.87
N PHE A 97 -2.43 -4.04 5.78
CA PHE A 97 -1.11 -4.27 5.21
C PHE A 97 -1.08 -3.87 3.74
N GLY A 98 -2.13 -4.18 2.97
CA GLY A 98 -2.27 -3.71 1.59
C GLY A 98 -2.20 -2.18 1.46
N GLN A 99 -2.83 -1.44 2.37
CA GLN A 99 -2.72 0.03 2.42
C GLN A 99 -1.30 0.48 2.78
N PHE A 100 -0.66 -0.14 3.77
CA PHE A 100 0.72 0.17 4.15
C PHE A 100 1.70 -0.03 2.97
N LEU A 101 1.51 -1.08 2.18
CA LEU A 101 2.27 -1.34 0.95
C LEU A 101 2.09 -0.25 -0.11
N ASP A 102 0.87 0.29 -0.25
CA ASP A 102 0.61 1.41 -1.18
C ASP A 102 1.35 2.66 -0.73
N HIS A 103 1.36 2.94 0.58
CA HIS A 103 2.08 4.10 1.12
C HIS A 103 3.59 4.00 0.88
N ASP A 104 4.13 2.78 0.80
CA ASP A 104 5.55 2.55 0.55
C ASP A 104 5.96 2.76 -0.90
N MET A 105 5.11 2.40 -1.88
CA MET A 105 5.51 2.47 -3.29
C MET A 105 4.90 3.64 -4.07
N THR A 106 3.73 4.17 -3.66
CA THR A 106 3.03 5.20 -4.44
C THR A 106 2.71 6.44 -3.60
N PHE A 107 2.98 7.62 -4.17
CA PHE A 107 2.46 8.89 -3.68
C PHE A 107 2.40 9.95 -4.78
N ASP A 108 1.21 10.20 -5.32
CA ASP A 108 0.95 11.33 -6.21
C ASP A 108 0.40 12.52 -5.42
N GLN A 109 1.21 13.59 -5.30
CA GLN A 109 0.85 14.81 -4.59
C GLN A 109 0.28 15.92 -5.49
N ARG A 110 0.34 15.76 -6.81
CA ARG A 110 0.15 16.87 -7.75
C ARG A 110 -1.03 16.68 -8.69
N SER A 111 -1.40 15.45 -9.01
CA SER A 111 -2.53 15.18 -9.89
C SER A 111 -3.85 15.61 -9.26
N ARG A 112 -4.77 16.11 -10.09
CA ARG A 112 -6.09 16.58 -9.66
C ARG A 112 -7.16 15.58 -10.08
N LEU A 113 -8.06 15.27 -9.14
CA LEU A 113 -9.21 14.40 -9.42
C LEU A 113 -10.06 14.98 -10.56
N GLY A 114 -10.42 14.13 -11.54
CA GLY A 114 -11.23 14.52 -12.69
C GLY A 114 -10.47 15.21 -13.83
N PHE A 115 -9.16 15.45 -13.69
CA PHE A 115 -8.33 16.07 -14.74
C PHE A 115 -7.34 15.06 -15.32
N PRO A 116 -7.38 14.80 -16.65
CA PRO A 116 -6.39 13.95 -17.30
C PRO A 116 -4.98 14.52 -17.08
N THR A 117 -4.15 13.75 -16.37
CA THR A 117 -2.75 14.10 -16.10
C THR A 117 -1.84 13.09 -16.79
N GLN A 118 -0.78 13.57 -17.44
CA GLN A 118 0.15 12.71 -18.14
C GLN A 118 1.09 12.03 -17.12
N PRO A 119 1.18 10.69 -17.07
CA PRO A 119 1.95 10.00 -16.03
C PRO A 119 3.41 10.42 -15.97
N ILE A 120 4.02 10.64 -17.14
CA ILE A 120 5.44 10.99 -17.27
C ILE A 120 5.83 12.33 -16.62
N ILE A 121 4.86 13.20 -16.32
CA ILE A 121 5.09 14.46 -15.57
C ILE A 121 4.55 14.41 -14.15
N SER A 122 3.89 13.31 -13.76
CA SER A 122 3.43 13.08 -12.39
C SER A 122 4.56 12.45 -11.60
N GLN A 123 5.09 13.19 -10.64
CA GLN A 123 6.13 12.71 -9.75
C GLN A 123 5.54 11.69 -8.76
N ASN A 124 6.22 10.56 -8.58
CA ASN A 124 6.02 9.68 -7.44
C ASN A 124 6.89 10.20 -6.29
N ALA A 125 6.29 10.61 -5.18
CA ALA A 125 7.04 11.05 -4.00
C ALA A 125 7.57 9.87 -3.15
N ARG A 126 7.59 8.66 -3.73
CA ARG A 126 8.06 7.39 -3.16
C ARG A 126 9.06 6.72 -4.09
N THR A 127 9.88 5.83 -3.54
CA THR A 127 10.70 4.90 -4.31
C THR A 127 9.81 3.84 -4.98
N PRO A 128 10.11 3.41 -6.22
CA PRO A 128 9.31 2.39 -6.91
C PRO A 128 9.73 0.95 -6.53
N ILE A 129 10.09 0.74 -5.27
CA ILE A 129 10.55 -0.54 -4.69
C ILE A 129 10.03 -0.66 -3.25
N PHE A 130 10.07 -1.86 -2.67
CA PHE A 130 9.63 -2.12 -1.30
C PHE A 130 10.80 -1.99 -0.31
N ASP A 131 11.28 -0.76 -0.09
CA ASP A 131 12.44 -0.48 0.76
C ASP A 131 12.08 0.20 2.10
N LEU A 132 10.78 0.30 2.42
CA LEU A 132 10.30 0.97 3.62
C LEU A 132 10.71 2.45 3.67
N ASP A 133 10.80 3.16 2.53
CA ASP A 133 11.07 4.60 2.50
C ASP A 133 10.03 5.40 3.33
N SER A 134 8.82 4.86 3.46
CA SER A 134 7.70 5.45 4.21
C SER A 134 7.92 5.37 5.72
N VAL A 135 8.85 4.53 6.16
CA VAL A 135 9.30 4.36 7.56
C VAL A 135 10.65 5.03 7.78
N TYR A 136 11.65 4.68 6.96
CA TYR A 136 13.02 5.15 7.13
C TYR A 136 13.24 6.61 6.71
N ALA A 137 12.42 7.14 5.80
CA ALA A 137 12.57 8.46 5.20
C ALA A 137 14.03 8.70 4.75
N GLY A 138 14.66 9.79 5.18
CA GLY A 138 16.07 10.10 4.93
C GLY A 138 17.08 9.38 5.85
N GLY A 139 16.65 8.43 6.68
CA GLY A 139 17.50 7.77 7.67
C GLY A 139 17.94 8.70 8.83
N PRO A 140 18.81 8.23 9.74
CA PRO A 140 19.32 9.03 10.86
C PRO A 140 19.99 10.35 10.45
N GLY A 141 20.57 10.41 9.24
CA GLY A 141 21.24 11.60 8.73
C GLY A 141 20.30 12.61 8.07
N GLY A 142 19.24 12.15 7.39
CA GLY A 142 18.29 13.00 6.68
C GLY A 142 17.11 13.45 7.53
N ASN A 143 16.65 12.60 8.46
CA ASN A 143 15.52 12.84 9.35
C ASN A 143 15.84 12.40 10.79
N PRO A 144 16.85 13.00 11.44
CA PRO A 144 17.29 12.62 12.79
C PRO A 144 16.17 12.72 13.85
N GLU A 145 15.15 13.55 13.62
CA GLU A 145 13.99 13.70 14.49
C GLU A 145 13.14 12.43 14.64
N LEU A 146 13.29 11.46 13.73
CA LEU A 146 12.58 10.17 13.80
C LEU A 146 13.30 9.15 14.71
N TYR A 147 14.53 9.44 15.13
CA TYR A 147 15.41 8.50 15.83
C TYR A 147 15.63 8.91 17.29
N ASP A 148 15.94 7.93 18.14
CA ASP A 148 16.22 8.15 19.56
C ASP A 148 17.53 8.94 19.74
N PRO A 149 17.52 10.13 20.36
CA PRO A 149 18.73 10.90 20.60
C PRO A 149 19.78 10.17 21.45
N ALA A 150 19.38 9.19 22.26
CA ALA A 150 20.28 8.38 23.07
C ALA A 150 20.91 7.21 22.28
N ASP A 151 20.24 6.75 21.21
CA ASP A 151 20.72 5.70 20.31
C ASP A 151 20.27 6.03 18.87
N PRO A 152 21.00 6.90 18.14
CA PRO A 152 20.52 7.52 16.89
C PRO A 152 20.31 6.56 15.72
N ILE A 153 20.59 5.27 15.87
CA ILE A 153 20.29 4.25 14.86
C ILE A 153 19.01 3.46 15.17
N LYS A 154 18.35 3.75 16.29
CA LYS A 154 17.02 3.24 16.67
C LYS A 154 15.98 4.33 16.50
N PHE A 155 14.78 3.94 16.10
CA PHE A 155 13.63 4.83 16.01
C PHE A 155 13.14 5.25 17.39
N LEU A 156 12.63 6.48 17.45
CA LEU A 156 11.88 6.96 18.59
C LEU A 156 10.52 6.25 18.65
N ILE A 157 10.10 5.85 19.85
CA ILE A 157 8.80 5.23 20.13
C ILE A 157 8.14 6.05 21.24
N GLU A 158 6.84 6.31 21.12
CA GLU A 158 6.10 6.99 22.18
C GLU A 158 6.02 6.11 23.43
N SER A 159 6.07 6.74 24.60
CA SER A 159 6.11 6.02 25.87
C SER A 159 5.11 6.59 26.88
N GLY A 160 4.71 5.78 27.87
CA GLY A 160 3.76 6.18 28.91
C GLY A 160 2.29 5.94 28.59
N GLY A 161 1.96 5.46 27.39
CA GLY A 161 0.66 4.92 27.03
C GLY A 161 0.44 3.49 27.56
N GLN A 162 -0.79 2.96 27.37
CA GLN A 162 -1.08 1.56 27.67
C GLN A 162 -0.39 0.59 26.69
N TYR A 163 -0.14 1.05 25.47
CA TYR A 163 0.53 0.31 24.39
C TYR A 163 1.58 1.23 23.75
N GLU A 164 2.52 0.64 23.03
CA GLU A 164 3.45 1.36 22.17
C GLU A 164 2.69 2.12 21.07
N ASP A 165 3.07 3.37 20.83
CA ASP A 165 2.49 4.25 19.81
C ASP A 165 3.60 5.00 19.07
N LEU A 166 3.22 5.67 18.00
CA LEU A 166 4.07 6.59 17.26
C LEU A 166 4.37 7.84 18.10
N PRO A 167 5.59 8.40 18.07
CA PRO A 167 5.86 9.71 18.67
C PRO A 167 4.89 10.75 18.13
N ARG A 168 4.28 11.56 18.99
CA ARG A 168 3.30 12.57 18.58
C ARG A 168 3.72 13.97 19.01
N ASP A 169 3.43 14.95 18.15
CA ASP A 169 3.50 16.35 18.53
C ASP A 169 2.56 16.61 19.72
N PRO A 170 3.04 17.16 20.84
CA PRO A 170 2.25 17.27 22.06
C PRO A 170 1.11 18.31 21.96
N ILE A 171 1.10 19.16 20.92
CA ILE A 171 0.11 20.21 20.73
C ILE A 171 -1.01 19.74 19.80
N ASN A 172 -0.65 19.17 18.65
CA ASN A 172 -1.59 18.82 17.59
C ASN A 172 -1.92 17.32 17.56
N HIS A 173 -1.18 16.50 18.32
CA HIS A 173 -1.31 15.04 18.39
C HIS A 173 -1.07 14.31 17.06
N VAL A 174 -0.40 14.96 16.12
CA VAL A 174 0.01 14.39 14.83
C VAL A 174 1.27 13.55 15.03
N ALA A 175 1.31 12.36 14.43
CA ALA A 175 2.50 11.52 14.49
C ALA A 175 3.71 12.16 13.79
N ILE A 176 4.89 11.99 14.39
CA ILE A 176 6.19 12.41 13.88
C ILE A 176 6.81 11.18 13.22
N ILE A 177 6.53 10.99 11.93
CA ILE A 177 6.88 9.80 11.14
C ILE A 177 7.30 10.17 9.72
N GLY A 178 7.94 9.24 9.00
CA GLY A 178 8.44 9.45 7.64
C GLY A 178 7.35 9.75 6.59
N ASP A 179 6.32 8.89 6.52
CA ASP A 179 5.10 9.15 5.74
C ASP A 179 3.93 9.51 6.66
N PRO A 180 3.40 10.74 6.64
CA PRO A 180 2.26 11.11 7.47
C PRO A 180 0.98 10.32 7.16
N ARG A 181 0.86 9.70 5.97
CA ARG A 181 -0.26 8.81 5.64
C ARG A 181 -0.29 7.57 6.54
N ASN A 182 0.83 7.21 7.15
CA ASN A 182 0.88 6.11 8.10
C ASN A 182 0.25 6.42 9.48
N ASP A 183 -0.35 7.61 9.66
CA ASP A 183 -1.17 7.98 10.82
C ASP A 183 -2.67 8.17 10.48
N GLU A 184 -3.10 7.79 9.26
CA GLU A 184 -4.50 7.98 8.80
C GLU A 184 -5.54 7.21 9.64
N ASN A 185 -5.14 6.06 10.19
CA ASN A 185 -5.97 5.28 11.09
C ASN A 185 -5.11 4.45 12.06
N MET A 186 -5.72 4.07 13.18
CA MET A 186 -5.06 3.33 14.26
C MET A 186 -4.39 2.02 13.80
N MET A 187 -4.94 1.33 12.79
CA MET A 187 -4.37 0.07 12.33
C MET A 187 -3.06 0.29 11.57
N ILE A 188 -3.01 1.33 10.73
CA ILE A 188 -1.79 1.71 10.00
C ILE A 188 -0.75 2.31 10.96
N ALA A 189 -1.18 3.15 11.90
CA ALA A 189 -0.29 3.69 12.92
C ALA A 189 0.36 2.58 13.77
N GLY A 190 -0.43 1.59 14.20
CA GLY A 190 0.09 0.42 14.92
C GLY A 190 1.01 -0.45 14.06
N MET A 191 0.72 -0.63 12.77
CA MET A 191 1.60 -1.35 11.85
C MET A 191 2.95 -0.62 11.69
N HIS A 192 2.92 0.69 11.54
CA HIS A 192 4.12 1.50 11.46
C HIS A 192 4.95 1.38 12.75
N ALA A 193 4.32 1.52 13.93
CA ALA A 193 4.98 1.33 15.22
C ALA A 193 5.62 -0.06 15.36
N ALA A 194 4.96 -1.11 14.84
CA ALA A 194 5.51 -2.46 14.84
C ALA A 194 6.81 -2.56 14.00
N PHE A 195 6.90 -1.88 12.85
CA PHE A 195 8.14 -1.83 12.06
C PHE A 195 9.25 -1.02 12.75
N LEU A 196 8.91 0.08 13.42
CA LEU A 196 9.88 0.84 14.23
C LEU A 196 10.47 -0.05 15.34
N LEU A 197 9.60 -0.74 16.08
CA LEU A 197 10.00 -1.69 17.13
C LEU A 197 10.82 -2.86 16.56
N PHE A 198 10.42 -3.41 15.41
CA PHE A 198 11.16 -4.48 14.75
C PHE A 198 12.58 -4.05 14.40
N HIS A 199 12.75 -2.87 13.79
CA HIS A 199 14.08 -2.32 13.48
C HIS A 199 14.91 -2.13 14.74
N ASN A 200 14.32 -1.58 15.82
CA ASN A 200 15.01 -1.39 17.09
C ASN A 200 15.51 -2.72 17.68
N HIS A 201 14.69 -3.77 17.61
CA HIS A 201 15.08 -5.11 18.00
C HIS A 201 16.12 -5.73 17.05
N ALA A 202 16.05 -5.45 15.75
CA ALA A 202 17.07 -5.88 14.79
C ALA A 202 18.43 -5.24 15.09
N VAL A 203 18.47 -3.96 15.47
CA VAL A 203 19.70 -3.29 15.93
C VAL A 203 20.29 -4.01 17.15
N ASP A 204 19.45 -4.35 18.14
CA ASP A 204 19.90 -5.08 19.33
C ASP A 204 20.46 -6.46 18.98
N LEU A 205 19.76 -7.20 18.11
CA LEU A 205 20.20 -8.51 17.63
C LEU A 205 21.57 -8.41 16.95
N VAL A 206 21.70 -7.52 15.97
CA VAL A 206 22.94 -7.32 15.21
C VAL A 206 24.12 -6.99 16.10
N ARG A 207 23.95 -6.07 17.07
CA ARG A 207 25.00 -5.72 18.04
C ARG A 207 25.34 -6.88 18.97
N SER A 208 24.35 -7.68 19.37
CA SER A 208 24.57 -8.84 20.24
C SER A 208 25.37 -9.95 19.55
N GLU A 209 25.13 -10.16 18.25
CA GLU A 209 25.84 -11.16 17.44
C GLU A 209 27.20 -10.66 16.95
N ASN A 210 27.40 -9.33 16.88
CA ASN A 210 28.62 -8.70 16.39
C ASN A 210 29.15 -7.65 17.39
N PRO A 211 29.73 -8.07 18.54
CA PRO A 211 30.25 -7.14 19.53
C PRO A 211 31.29 -6.17 18.95
N GLY A 212 31.07 -4.86 19.13
CA GLY A 212 31.97 -3.81 18.64
C GLY A 212 31.75 -3.38 17.20
N ILE A 213 30.69 -3.84 16.53
CA ILE A 213 30.29 -3.35 15.22
C ILE A 213 30.06 -1.81 15.26
N PRO A 214 30.56 -1.05 14.27
CA PRO A 214 30.23 0.38 14.17
C PRO A 214 28.73 0.61 13.96
N ASP A 215 28.19 1.67 14.56
CA ASP A 215 26.75 1.96 14.50
C ASP A 215 26.19 2.07 13.09
N ASN A 216 26.94 2.66 12.16
CA ASN A 216 26.52 2.75 10.77
C ASN A 216 26.35 1.36 10.12
N ASP A 217 27.27 0.43 10.42
CA ASP A 217 27.20 -0.93 9.88
C ASP A 217 26.08 -1.72 10.55
N ALA A 218 25.86 -1.51 11.86
CA ALA A 218 24.74 -2.09 12.59
C ALA A 218 23.39 -1.61 12.05
N TYR A 219 23.25 -0.31 11.77
CA TYR A 219 22.07 0.29 11.18
C TYR A 219 21.74 -0.34 9.82
N VAL A 220 22.73 -0.40 8.92
CA VAL A 220 22.54 -0.94 7.56
C VAL A 220 22.13 -2.42 7.62
N GLN A 221 22.70 -3.20 8.54
CA GLN A 221 22.33 -4.61 8.72
C GLN A 221 20.92 -4.76 9.32
N ALA A 222 20.56 -3.96 10.31
CA ALA A 222 19.23 -3.96 10.92
C ALA A 222 18.13 -3.52 9.93
N GLN A 223 18.42 -2.48 9.13
CA GLN A 223 17.54 -2.03 8.06
C GLN A 223 17.33 -3.14 7.03
N ARG A 224 18.42 -3.76 6.56
CA ARG A 224 18.34 -4.88 5.61
C ARG A 224 17.50 -6.03 6.16
N LEU A 225 17.70 -6.41 7.42
CA LEU A 225 16.93 -7.47 8.05
C LEU A 225 15.43 -7.14 8.09
N THR A 226 15.09 -5.89 8.42
CA THR A 226 13.72 -5.38 8.47
C THR A 226 13.06 -5.39 7.09
N VAL A 227 13.75 -4.84 6.08
CA VAL A 227 13.28 -4.82 4.68
C VAL A 227 13.09 -6.24 4.14
N TRP A 228 14.03 -7.16 4.39
CA TRP A 228 13.88 -8.55 3.94
C TRP A 228 12.68 -9.25 4.58
N HIS A 229 12.39 -8.99 5.86
CA HIS A 229 11.18 -9.54 6.49
C HIS A 229 9.91 -8.93 5.89
N TYR A 230 9.93 -7.64 5.58
CA TYR A 230 8.83 -6.96 4.90
C TYR A 230 8.57 -7.54 3.51
N GLU A 231 9.61 -7.67 2.67
CA GLU A 231 9.54 -8.28 1.34
C GLU A 231 9.07 -9.75 1.41
N TRP A 232 9.55 -10.50 2.41
CA TRP A 232 9.11 -11.86 2.64
C TRP A 232 7.61 -11.93 2.97
N MET A 233 7.10 -11.07 3.86
CA MET A 233 5.67 -10.99 4.15
C MET A 233 4.85 -10.62 2.91
N ILE A 234 5.35 -9.72 2.07
CA ILE A 234 4.69 -9.37 0.80
C ILE A 234 4.55 -10.62 -0.08
N LEU A 235 5.65 -11.34 -0.31
CA LEU A 235 5.68 -12.45 -1.24
C LEU A 235 4.94 -13.69 -0.73
N HIS A 236 5.02 -13.97 0.56
CA HIS A 236 4.58 -15.25 1.13
C HIS A 236 3.27 -15.18 1.93
N GLU A 237 2.87 -14.01 2.41
CA GLU A 237 1.65 -13.86 3.20
C GLU A 237 0.63 -12.99 2.47
N PHE A 238 1.02 -11.83 1.93
CA PHE A 238 0.08 -10.90 1.31
C PHE A 238 -0.32 -11.30 -0.11
N LEU A 239 0.63 -11.44 -1.03
CA LEU A 239 0.33 -11.71 -2.44
C LEU A 239 -0.50 -12.99 -2.67
N PRO A 240 -0.32 -14.11 -1.94
CA PRO A 240 -1.15 -15.30 -2.12
C PRO A 240 -2.64 -15.04 -1.90
N HIS A 241 -2.98 -14.09 -1.02
CA HIS A 241 -4.36 -13.67 -0.76
C HIS A 241 -4.94 -12.79 -1.87
N ILE A 242 -4.10 -12.10 -2.65
CA ILE A 242 -4.53 -11.13 -3.68
C ILE A 242 -4.56 -11.75 -5.08
N VAL A 243 -3.46 -12.36 -5.51
CA VAL A 243 -3.30 -12.90 -6.88
C VAL A 243 -3.34 -14.42 -6.95
N GLY A 244 -3.27 -15.09 -5.78
CA GLY A 244 -3.21 -16.54 -5.68
C GLY A 244 -1.79 -17.10 -5.86
N GLN A 245 -1.49 -18.18 -5.14
CA GLN A 245 -0.19 -18.85 -5.18
C GLN A 245 0.29 -19.22 -6.60
N PRO A 246 -0.56 -19.71 -7.53
CA PRO A 246 -0.10 -20.08 -8.88
C PRO A 246 0.53 -18.93 -9.67
N VAL A 247 0.08 -17.68 -9.46
CA VAL A 247 0.65 -16.51 -10.14
C VAL A 247 2.05 -16.21 -9.60
N ILE A 248 2.25 -16.39 -8.30
CA ILE A 248 3.54 -16.18 -7.64
C ILE A 248 4.54 -17.23 -8.11
N ASP A 249 4.12 -18.50 -8.10
CA ASP A 249 4.96 -19.63 -8.54
C ASP A 249 5.39 -19.49 -10.00
N ASP A 250 4.46 -19.04 -10.88
CA ASP A 250 4.75 -18.78 -12.28
C ASP A 250 5.79 -17.65 -12.45
N VAL A 251 5.62 -16.52 -11.76
CA VAL A 251 6.57 -15.40 -11.85
C VAL A 251 7.95 -15.76 -11.29
N LEU A 252 8.03 -16.54 -10.21
CA LEU A 252 9.31 -16.99 -9.64
C LEU A 252 10.01 -18.02 -10.53
N THR A 253 9.25 -18.87 -11.23
CA THR A 253 9.79 -19.93 -12.09
C THR A 253 10.15 -19.42 -13.48
N ASN A 254 9.25 -18.65 -14.10
CA ASN A 254 9.30 -18.24 -15.49
C ASN A 254 9.70 -16.77 -15.68
N GLY A 255 9.77 -16.00 -14.59
CA GLY A 255 10.15 -14.59 -14.60
C GLY A 255 8.98 -13.64 -14.89
N ARG A 256 9.27 -12.35 -14.85
CA ARG A 256 8.31 -11.28 -15.12
C ARG A 256 8.16 -11.08 -16.64
N HIS A 257 6.92 -11.03 -17.13
CA HIS A 257 6.66 -10.93 -18.58
C HIS A 257 6.59 -9.48 -19.11
N PHE A 258 5.89 -8.59 -18.41
CA PHE A 258 5.56 -7.25 -18.95
C PHE A 258 6.35 -6.11 -18.32
N TYR A 259 6.84 -6.29 -17.09
CA TYR A 259 7.52 -5.26 -16.34
C TYR A 259 8.80 -5.82 -15.72
N ASN A 260 9.94 -5.43 -16.30
CA ASN A 260 11.26 -5.92 -15.92
C ASN A 260 12.33 -4.83 -16.08
N PRO A 261 12.17 -3.64 -15.47
CA PRO A 261 13.19 -2.61 -15.54
C PRO A 261 14.43 -3.01 -14.74
N LEU A 262 15.56 -2.39 -15.07
CA LEU A 262 16.71 -2.35 -14.17
C LEU A 262 16.36 -1.56 -12.92
N HIS A 263 17.07 -1.80 -11.82
CA HIS A 263 16.79 -1.15 -10.53
C HIS A 263 16.74 0.38 -10.62
N ASN A 264 17.68 1.00 -11.34
CA ASN A 264 17.76 2.45 -11.55
C ASN A 264 16.81 2.98 -12.63
N GLU A 265 16.05 2.10 -13.30
CA GLU A 265 15.07 2.44 -14.33
C GLU A 265 13.63 2.11 -13.87
N ALA A 266 13.46 1.60 -12.66
CA ALA A 266 12.17 1.27 -12.09
C ALA A 266 11.29 2.52 -11.94
N PHE A 267 9.99 2.34 -12.14
CA PHE A 267 8.95 3.37 -12.03
C PHE A 267 7.61 2.71 -11.72
N ILE A 268 6.70 3.37 -11.00
CA ILE A 268 5.37 2.80 -10.80
C ILE A 268 4.49 3.01 -12.04
N PRO A 269 3.96 1.94 -12.68
CA PRO A 269 3.02 2.08 -13.77
C PRO A 269 1.67 2.60 -13.27
N VAL A 270 1.00 3.47 -14.03
CA VAL A 270 -0.36 3.90 -13.69
C VAL A 270 -1.36 2.75 -13.74
N GLU A 271 -1.08 1.71 -14.53
CA GLU A 271 -1.87 0.48 -14.53
C GLU A 271 -1.86 -0.20 -13.15
N TYR A 272 -0.69 -0.20 -12.47
CA TYR A 272 -0.61 -0.68 -11.09
C TYR A 272 -1.51 0.15 -10.17
N GLN A 273 -1.38 1.48 -10.19
CA GLN A 273 -2.19 2.38 -9.38
C GLN A 273 -3.70 2.19 -9.58
N ILE A 274 -4.14 1.90 -10.81
CA ILE A 274 -5.57 1.66 -11.09
C ILE A 274 -5.99 0.31 -10.51
N THR A 275 -5.20 -0.73 -10.73
CA THR A 275 -5.54 -2.08 -10.23
C THR A 275 -5.51 -2.15 -8.72
N TYR A 276 -4.56 -1.50 -8.05
CA TYR A 276 -4.38 -1.57 -6.60
C TYR A 276 -5.50 -0.85 -5.81
N ARG A 277 -6.38 -0.11 -6.50
CA ARG A 277 -7.56 0.54 -5.88
C ARG A 277 -8.62 -0.45 -5.41
N PHE A 278 -8.51 -1.75 -5.71
CA PHE A 278 -9.38 -2.78 -5.13
C PHE A 278 -9.40 -2.75 -3.59
N GLY A 279 -8.31 -2.26 -2.96
CA GLY A 279 -8.17 -2.19 -1.50
C GLY A 279 -9.29 -1.42 -0.80
N HIS A 280 -9.84 -0.37 -1.43
CA HIS A 280 -10.95 0.40 -0.84
C HIS A 280 -12.20 -0.46 -0.62
N SER A 281 -12.47 -1.41 -1.51
CA SER A 281 -13.60 -2.34 -1.39
C SER A 281 -13.35 -3.47 -0.38
N MET A 282 -12.12 -3.63 0.12
CA MET A 282 -11.80 -4.59 1.19
C MET A 282 -12.11 -4.05 2.59
N VAL A 283 -12.34 -2.74 2.71
CA VAL A 283 -12.64 -2.11 4.01
C VAL A 283 -14.03 -2.54 4.50
N ARG A 284 -14.10 -2.89 5.78
CA ARG A 284 -15.34 -3.28 6.46
C ARG A 284 -15.93 -2.09 7.23
N PRO A 285 -17.26 -2.03 7.43
CA PRO A 285 -17.91 -0.92 8.13
C PRO A 285 -17.57 -0.88 9.64
N SER A 286 -17.03 -1.96 10.20
CA SER A 286 -16.58 -1.98 11.59
C SER A 286 -15.43 -2.98 11.80
N TYR A 287 -14.55 -2.62 12.73
CA TYR A 287 -13.42 -3.45 13.17
C TYR A 287 -13.40 -3.51 14.69
N ARG A 288 -13.01 -4.67 15.23
CA ARG A 288 -12.72 -4.83 16.65
C ARG A 288 -11.22 -4.80 16.86
N ALA A 289 -10.72 -3.72 17.43
CA ALA A 289 -9.37 -3.69 17.97
C ALA A 289 -9.33 -4.53 19.25
N VAL A 290 -8.47 -5.54 19.26
CA VAL A 290 -8.18 -6.35 20.45
C VAL A 290 -6.80 -5.97 20.96
N PRO A 291 -6.65 -5.63 22.24
CA PRO A 291 -5.34 -5.56 22.85
C PRO A 291 -4.58 -6.84 22.59
N MET A 292 -3.39 -6.75 22.00
CA MET A 292 -2.40 -7.80 22.19
C MET A 292 -2.19 -7.89 23.70
N TYR A 293 -2.37 -9.08 24.28
CA TYR A 293 -1.94 -9.32 25.65
C TYR A 293 -0.48 -8.90 25.72
N ALA A 294 -0.21 -7.76 26.38
CA ALA A 294 1.14 -7.39 26.74
C ALA A 294 1.73 -8.64 27.38
N ARG A 295 2.77 -9.22 26.78
CA ARG A 295 3.56 -10.25 27.46
C ARG A 295 3.96 -9.60 28.75
N THR A 296 3.36 -10.03 29.86
CA THR A 296 3.69 -9.56 31.19
C THR A 296 5.19 -9.76 31.32
N LYS A 297 5.93 -8.65 31.45
CA LYS A 297 7.32 -8.70 31.89
C LYS A 297 7.34 -9.43 33.23
N GLY A 298 7.83 -10.67 33.22
CA GLY A 298 8.26 -11.40 34.41
C GLY A 298 7.15 -11.89 35.34
N SER A 299 6.91 -13.20 35.31
CA SER A 299 6.86 -13.96 36.55
C SER A 299 7.80 -15.14 36.41
N THR A 300 9.03 -14.97 36.88
CA THR A 300 9.83 -16.10 37.36
C THR A 300 9.06 -16.77 38.48
N GLN A 301 8.67 -18.02 38.27
CA GLN A 301 8.63 -19.03 39.33
C GLN A 301 9.73 -20.04 39.04
#